data_AF-A0A814RT67-F1
#
_entry.id   AF-A0A814RT67-F1
#
_cell.length_a   1.000
_cell.length_b   1.000
_cell.length_c   1.000
_cell.angle_alpha   90.00
_cell.angle_beta   90.00
_cell.angle_gamma   90.00
#
_symmetry.space_group_name_H-M   'P 1'
#
loop_
_entity.id
_entity.type
_entity.pdbx_description
1 polymer ?
#
loop_
_entity_poly.entity_id
_entity_poly.type
_entity_poly.pdbx_seq_one_letter_code
_entity_poly.pdbx_strand_id
1 'polypeptide(L)'
;ANLKINAEKCTWCAQFLKVLGHIVSKNDISMDPAKIEAIKNRGAPKIVKQLQQFIGLCNYYRRFINDFAKIATPLFKLLQKDVKWIWSEECEASFLCLKEKLVSRPTLRLHDLKRPFILYTDMSGYALGAILTHKDDDGNEYVCAYASRILKNAEINYGITEKECLAVVWAIKFYRVYLYGTHFKIITDHSELAWLMKIVDPTDRLARWSIYLQAYDFEIIHRKGKVHSNF
;
A
#
# COMPACT_ATOMS: atom_id res chain seq x y z
N ALA A 1 -36.56 9.77 5.82
CA ALA A 1 -35.66 10.04 4.67
C ALA A 1 -36.43 9.78 3.37
N ASN A 2 -36.43 10.70 2.41
CA ASN A 2 -37.16 10.59 1.14
C ASN A 2 -36.23 10.04 0.03
N LEU A 3 -35.63 8.87 0.26
CA LEU A 3 -34.69 8.21 -0.67
C LEU A 3 -35.41 7.18 -1.53
N LYS A 4 -35.07 7.10 -2.81
CA LYS A 4 -35.60 6.13 -3.78
C LYS A 4 -34.48 5.23 -4.31
N ILE A 5 -34.79 3.95 -4.49
CA ILE A 5 -33.88 2.93 -5.00
C ILE A 5 -34.13 2.75 -6.51
N ASN A 6 -33.06 2.66 -7.30
CA ASN A 6 -33.15 2.22 -8.69
C ASN A 6 -33.02 0.69 -8.74
N ALA A 7 -34.15 -0.01 -8.85
CA ALA A 7 -34.21 -1.47 -8.80
C ALA A 7 -33.36 -2.15 -9.89
N GLU A 8 -33.24 -1.56 -11.08
CA GLU A 8 -32.47 -2.11 -12.20
C GLU A 8 -30.96 -2.15 -11.93
N LYS A 9 -30.47 -1.26 -11.07
CA LYS A 9 -29.05 -1.20 -10.66
C LYS A 9 -28.78 -1.98 -9.38
N CYS A 10 -29.78 -2.62 -8.80
CA CYS A 10 -29.64 -3.38 -7.57
C CYS A 10 -29.39 -4.86 -7.87
N THR A 11 -28.39 -5.41 -7.20
CA THR A 11 -28.16 -6.85 -7.15
C THR A 11 -28.39 -7.30 -5.72
N TRP A 12 -29.24 -8.32 -5.54
CA TRP A 12 -29.69 -8.80 -4.23
C TRP A 12 -29.16 -10.20 -3.98
N CYS A 13 -28.76 -10.49 -2.74
CA CYS A 13 -28.38 -11.84 -2.26
C CYS A 13 -27.35 -12.58 -3.15
N ALA A 14 -26.50 -11.86 -3.88
CA ALA A 14 -25.52 -12.48 -4.77
C ALA A 14 -24.28 -12.95 -4.01
N GLN A 15 -23.70 -14.06 -4.47
CA GLN A 15 -22.42 -14.58 -3.97
C GLN A 15 -21.23 -13.66 -4.31
N PHE A 16 -21.36 -12.93 -5.42
CA PHE A 16 -20.38 -11.96 -5.92
C PHE A 16 -21.10 -10.66 -6.27
N LEU A 17 -20.54 -9.53 -5.84
CA LEU A 17 -21.10 -8.21 -6.10
C LEU A 17 -20.05 -7.29 -6.72
N LYS A 18 -20.42 -6.63 -7.82
CA LYS A 18 -19.58 -5.58 -8.41
C LYS A 18 -19.80 -4.26 -7.69
N VAL A 19 -18.78 -3.78 -6.98
CA VAL A 19 -18.82 -2.52 -6.21
C VAL A 19 -17.60 -1.69 -6.54
N LEU A 20 -17.81 -0.45 -7.03
CA LEU A 20 -16.75 0.52 -7.32
C LEU A 20 -15.62 -0.01 -8.23
N GLY A 21 -15.88 -0.97 -9.11
CA GLY A 21 -14.84 -1.57 -9.98
C GLY A 21 -14.07 -2.73 -9.34
N HIS A 22 -14.54 -3.21 -8.19
CA HIS A 22 -14.12 -4.46 -7.57
C HIS A 22 -15.22 -5.52 -7.66
N ILE A 23 -14.85 -6.79 -7.60
CA ILE A 23 -15.76 -7.90 -7.32
C ILE A 23 -15.57 -8.31 -5.87
N VAL A 24 -16.62 -8.18 -5.07
CA VAL A 24 -16.62 -8.52 -3.64
C VAL A 24 -17.33 -9.87 -3.49
N SER A 25 -16.65 -10.82 -2.88
CA SER A 25 -17.22 -12.11 -2.45
C SER A 25 -17.37 -12.13 -0.93
N LYS A 26 -17.81 -13.26 -0.37
CA LYS A 26 -17.86 -13.46 1.09
C LYS A 26 -16.51 -13.23 1.77
N ASN A 27 -15.42 -13.67 1.14
CA ASN A 27 -14.10 -13.74 1.76
C ASN A 27 -13.04 -12.89 1.06
N ASP A 28 -13.28 -12.41 -0.16
CA ASP A 28 -12.25 -11.77 -0.98
C ASP A 28 -12.79 -10.55 -1.72
N ILE A 29 -11.91 -9.60 -1.98
CA ILE A 29 -12.11 -8.49 -2.91
C ILE A 29 -11.16 -8.71 -4.07
N SER A 30 -11.69 -8.73 -5.29
CA SER A 30 -10.88 -8.78 -6.50
C SER A 30 -11.09 -7.60 -7.43
N MET A 31 -10.17 -7.43 -8.38
CA MET A 31 -10.34 -6.49 -9.50
C MET A 31 -11.43 -6.98 -10.45
N ASP A 32 -12.21 -6.04 -10.99
CA ASP A 32 -13.17 -6.33 -12.06
C ASP A 32 -12.47 -6.97 -13.28
N PRO A 33 -12.88 -8.17 -13.72
CA PRO A 33 -12.30 -8.85 -14.88
C PRO A 33 -12.23 -7.97 -16.14
N ALA A 34 -13.24 -7.12 -16.36
CA ALA A 34 -13.23 -6.18 -17.48
C ALA A 34 -12.08 -5.16 -17.39
N LYS A 35 -11.69 -4.77 -16.17
CA LYS A 35 -10.51 -3.91 -15.93
C LYS A 35 -9.21 -4.68 -16.13
N ILE A 36 -9.16 -5.95 -15.72
CA ILE A 36 -7.99 -6.83 -15.92
C ILE A 36 -7.73 -7.00 -17.43
N GLU A 37 -8.76 -7.31 -18.22
CA GLU A 37 -8.63 -7.44 -19.68
C GLU A 37 -8.19 -6.13 -20.34
N ALA A 38 -8.78 -5.01 -19.93
CA ALA A 38 -8.38 -3.70 -20.43
C ALA A 38 -6.91 -3.38 -20.13
N ILE A 39 -6.38 -3.80 -18.96
CA ILE A 39 -4.96 -3.65 -18.62
C ILE A 39 -4.10 -4.58 -19.48
N LYS A 40 -4.50 -5.85 -19.63
CA LYS A 40 -3.76 -6.85 -20.41
C LYS A 40 -3.54 -6.40 -21.85
N ASN A 41 -4.60 -5.88 -22.48
CA ASN A 41 -4.59 -5.46 -23.88
C ASN A 41 -4.02 -4.05 -24.09
N ARG A 42 -3.68 -3.31 -23.02
CA ARG A 42 -3.14 -1.96 -23.13
C ARG A 42 -1.69 -1.98 -23.63
N GLY A 43 -1.41 -1.26 -24.72
CA GLY A 43 -0.05 -1.02 -25.21
C GLY A 43 0.73 0.00 -24.36
N ALA A 44 2.04 0.06 -24.55
CA ALA A 44 2.90 1.05 -23.91
C ALA A 44 2.41 2.49 -24.20
N PRO A 45 2.34 3.37 -23.19
CA PRO A 45 2.00 4.78 -23.37
C PRO A 45 2.94 5.44 -24.37
N LYS A 46 2.38 6.26 -25.27
CA LYS A 46 3.16 7.06 -26.23
C LYS A 46 3.25 8.53 -25.87
N ILE A 47 2.40 8.98 -24.95
CA ILE A 47 2.30 10.37 -24.48
C ILE A 47 2.06 10.44 -22.98
N VAL A 48 2.42 11.57 -22.38
CA VAL A 48 2.26 11.86 -20.94
C VAL A 48 0.84 11.59 -20.45
N LYS A 49 -0.19 12.02 -21.20
CA LYS A 49 -1.59 11.82 -20.82
C LYS A 49 -1.97 10.34 -20.69
N GLN A 50 -1.47 9.48 -21.59
CA GLN A 50 -1.72 8.04 -21.53
C GLN A 50 -1.01 7.42 -20.33
N LEU A 51 0.20 7.88 -20.02
CA LEU A 51 0.96 7.43 -18.86
C LEU A 51 0.26 7.83 -17.54
N GLN A 52 -0.22 9.07 -17.43
CA GLN A 52 -0.99 9.54 -16.27
C GLN A 52 -2.25 8.69 -16.05
N GLN A 53 -2.99 8.35 -17.11
CA GLN A 53 -4.15 7.47 -17.01
C GLN A 53 -3.77 6.05 -16.56
N PHE A 54 -2.63 5.52 -17.03
CA PHE A 54 -2.14 4.22 -16.60
C PHE A 54 -1.74 4.23 -15.13
N ILE A 55 -0.90 5.20 -14.72
CA ILE A 55 -0.48 5.38 -13.34
C ILE A 55 -1.67 5.62 -12.41
N GLY A 56 -2.67 6.38 -12.84
CA GLY A 56 -3.91 6.60 -12.08
C GLY A 56 -4.65 5.28 -11.80
N LEU A 57 -4.75 4.42 -12.81
CA LEU A 57 -5.34 3.09 -12.67
C LEU A 57 -4.51 2.19 -11.74
N CYS A 58 -3.19 2.15 -11.92
CA CYS A 58 -2.33 1.37 -11.03
C CYS A 58 -2.38 1.89 -9.59
N ASN A 59 -2.47 3.21 -9.38
CA ASN A 59 -2.64 3.81 -8.06
C ASN A 59 -3.96 3.39 -7.41
N TYR A 60 -5.05 3.30 -8.17
CA TYR A 60 -6.34 2.83 -7.67
C TYR A 60 -6.25 1.39 -7.13
N TYR A 61 -5.51 0.54 -7.84
CA TYR A 61 -5.26 -0.86 -7.48
C TYR A 61 -3.91 -1.09 -6.78
N ARG A 62 -3.24 -0.05 -6.26
CA ARG A 62 -1.89 -0.22 -5.67
C ARG A 62 -1.88 -1.15 -4.47
N ARG A 63 -3.02 -1.31 -3.80
CA ARG A 63 -3.21 -2.23 -2.67
C ARG A 63 -2.94 -3.70 -3.04
N PHE A 64 -2.95 -4.05 -4.32
CA PHE A 64 -2.66 -5.38 -4.85
C PHE A 64 -1.18 -5.54 -5.27
N ILE A 65 -0.40 -4.46 -5.28
CA ILE A 65 0.95 -4.43 -5.86
C ILE A 65 1.99 -4.20 -4.76
N ASN A 66 2.76 -5.24 -4.42
CA ASN A 66 3.94 -5.04 -3.58
C ASN A 66 5.00 -4.21 -4.31
N ASP A 67 5.64 -3.29 -3.58
CA ASP A 67 6.67 -2.36 -4.06
C ASP A 67 6.24 -1.45 -5.22
N PHE A 68 4.95 -1.14 -5.33
CA PHE A 68 4.41 -0.27 -6.38
C PHE A 68 5.25 0.99 -6.64
N ALA A 69 5.63 1.72 -5.59
CA ALA A 69 6.39 2.96 -5.73
C ALA A 69 7.77 2.74 -6.35
N LYS A 70 8.46 1.67 -5.97
CA LYS A 70 9.77 1.29 -6.51
C LYS A 70 9.64 0.94 -7.98
N ILE A 71 8.67 0.10 -8.33
CA ILE A 71 8.42 -0.34 -9.70
C ILE A 71 7.99 0.84 -10.58
N ALA A 72 7.14 1.74 -10.08
CA ALA A 72 6.63 2.88 -10.83
C ALA A 72 7.61 4.07 -10.91
N THR A 73 8.76 4.01 -10.22
CA THR A 73 9.73 5.13 -10.16
C THR A 73 10.19 5.60 -11.56
N PRO A 74 10.62 4.73 -12.48
CA PRO A 74 10.99 5.16 -13.84
C PRO A 74 9.86 5.88 -14.58
N LEU A 75 8.62 5.41 -14.39
CA LEU A 75 7.43 6.00 -14.99
C LEU A 75 7.09 7.38 -14.38
N PHE A 76 7.28 7.55 -13.07
CA PHE A 76 7.09 8.85 -12.42
C PHE A 76 8.09 9.91 -12.90
N LYS A 77 9.32 9.53 -13.25
CA LYS A 77 10.32 10.46 -13.81
C LYS A 77 9.81 11.09 -15.11
N LEU A 78 9.14 10.32 -15.98
CA LEU A 78 8.52 10.82 -17.21
C LEU A 78 7.35 11.79 -16.99
N LEU A 79 6.82 11.89 -15.76
CA LEU A 79 5.76 12.82 -15.39
C LEU A 79 6.27 14.13 -14.77
N GLN A 80 7.57 14.26 -14.54
CA GLN A 80 8.16 15.47 -13.97
C GLN A 80 8.15 16.62 -14.99
N LYS A 81 8.13 17.86 -14.48
CA LYS A 81 8.22 19.05 -15.32
C LYS A 81 9.59 19.07 -16.02
N ASP A 82 9.59 19.58 -17.25
CA ASP A 82 10.80 19.80 -18.07
C ASP A 82 11.61 18.54 -18.42
N VAL A 83 11.02 17.34 -18.24
CA VAL A 83 11.62 16.08 -18.69
C VAL A 83 11.18 15.77 -20.11
N LYS A 84 12.16 15.50 -21.00
CA LYS A 84 11.88 15.03 -22.37
C LYS A 84 11.25 13.65 -22.34
N TRP A 85 10.22 13.43 -23.15
CA TRP A 85 9.58 12.13 -23.30
C TRP A 85 10.53 11.16 -24.02
N ILE A 86 11.18 10.29 -23.26
CA ILE A 86 12.05 9.22 -23.75
C ILE A 86 11.61 7.93 -23.07
N TRP A 87 10.95 7.05 -23.82
CA TRP A 87 10.54 5.75 -23.31
C TRP A 87 11.75 4.80 -23.29
N SER A 88 12.37 4.65 -22.12
CA SER A 88 13.55 3.80 -21.92
C SER A 88 13.19 2.33 -21.69
N GLU A 89 14.19 1.44 -21.77
CA GLU A 89 14.03 0.03 -21.41
C GLU A 89 13.59 -0.14 -19.95
N GLU A 90 14.07 0.69 -19.03
CA GLU A 90 13.59 0.72 -17.64
C GLU A 90 12.10 1.06 -17.55
N CYS A 91 11.61 2.00 -18.38
CA CYS A 91 10.20 2.35 -18.41
C CYS A 91 9.34 1.20 -18.95
N GLU A 92 9.80 0.52 -20.00
CA GLU A 92 9.12 -0.66 -20.55
C GLU A 92 9.06 -1.79 -19.52
N ALA A 93 10.19 -2.11 -18.88
CA ALA A 93 10.26 -3.13 -17.83
C ALA A 93 9.31 -2.80 -16.66
N SER A 94 9.31 -1.56 -16.18
CA SER A 94 8.37 -1.09 -15.15
C SER A 94 6.92 -1.21 -15.58
N PHE A 95 6.60 -0.84 -16.83
CA PHE A 95 5.25 -0.92 -17.37
C PHE A 95 4.75 -2.37 -17.44
N LEU A 96 5.56 -3.28 -17.97
CA LEU A 96 5.25 -4.70 -18.07
C LEU A 96 5.11 -5.36 -16.69
N CYS A 97 6.01 -5.04 -15.75
CA CYS A 97 5.94 -5.56 -14.39
C CYS A 97 4.65 -5.12 -13.68
N LEU A 98 4.24 -3.85 -13.80
CA LEU A 98 2.98 -3.37 -13.22
C LEU A 98 1.76 -4.04 -13.86
N LYS A 99 1.77 -4.26 -15.18
CA LYS A 99 0.71 -5.01 -15.87
C LYS A 99 0.62 -6.44 -15.33
N GLU A 100 1.75 -7.13 -15.25
CA GLU A 100 1.81 -8.51 -14.78
C GLU A 100 1.30 -8.63 -13.33
N LYS A 101 1.76 -7.76 -12.41
CA LYS A 101 1.31 -7.78 -11.01
C LYS A 101 -0.20 -7.56 -10.86
N LEU A 102 -0.78 -6.65 -11.65
CA LEU A 102 -2.22 -6.40 -11.65
C LEU A 102 -3.03 -7.57 -12.21
N VAL A 103 -2.48 -8.30 -13.18
CA VAL A 103 -3.16 -9.45 -13.82
C VAL A 103 -3.03 -10.73 -12.98
N SER A 104 -1.85 -10.97 -12.37
CA SER A 104 -1.52 -12.21 -11.67
C SER A 104 -2.08 -12.32 -10.25
N ARG A 105 -2.25 -11.20 -9.54
CA ARG A 105 -2.73 -11.19 -8.15
C ARG A 105 -3.88 -10.19 -7.96
N PRO A 106 -5.06 -10.46 -8.55
CA PRO A 106 -6.16 -9.51 -8.49
C PRO A 106 -6.95 -9.57 -7.18
N THR A 107 -6.63 -10.47 -6.24
CA THR A 107 -7.44 -10.77 -5.03
C THR A 107 -6.73 -10.36 -3.74
N LEU A 108 -7.49 -9.76 -2.84
CA LEU A 108 -7.13 -9.53 -1.44
C LEU A 108 -8.20 -10.18 -0.57
N ARG A 109 -7.79 -10.89 0.47
CA ARG A 109 -8.74 -11.48 1.42
C ARG A 109 -9.35 -10.37 2.28
N LEU A 110 -10.67 -10.44 2.49
CA LEU A 110 -11.38 -9.60 3.44
C LEU A 110 -10.85 -9.88 4.84
N HIS A 111 -10.64 -8.80 5.59
CA HIS A 111 -10.12 -8.87 6.94
C HIS A 111 -11.25 -9.16 7.93
N ASP A 112 -10.94 -9.97 8.94
CA ASP A 112 -11.78 -10.14 10.12
C ASP A 112 -11.39 -9.07 11.14
N LEU A 113 -12.29 -8.11 11.41
CA LEU A 113 -12.03 -7.01 12.35
C LEU A 113 -11.85 -7.49 13.80
N LYS A 114 -12.13 -8.76 14.11
CA LYS A 114 -12.02 -9.30 15.46
C LYS A 114 -10.62 -9.77 15.83
N ARG A 115 -9.66 -9.82 14.89
CA ARG A 115 -8.30 -10.28 15.19
C ARG A 115 -7.26 -9.21 14.85
N PRO A 116 -6.09 -9.29 15.51
CA PRO A 116 -5.11 -8.23 15.45
C PRO A 116 -4.43 -8.22 14.09
N PHE A 117 -4.34 -7.04 13.49
CA PHE A 117 -3.54 -6.84 12.29
C PHE A 117 -2.06 -7.01 12.59
N ILE A 118 -1.31 -7.41 11.56
CA ILE A 118 0.15 -7.39 11.57
C ILE A 118 0.60 -6.45 10.46
N LEU A 119 1.24 -5.37 10.86
CA LEU A 119 1.76 -4.34 9.98
C LEU A 119 3.26 -4.55 9.80
N TYR A 120 3.67 -4.94 8.60
CA TYR A 120 5.06 -4.92 8.20
C TYR A 120 5.40 -3.56 7.62
N THR A 121 6.57 -3.05 7.97
CA THR A 121 7.08 -1.78 7.44
C THR A 121 8.54 -1.92 7.11
N ASP A 122 8.95 -1.31 6.00
CA ASP A 122 10.32 -1.29 5.55
C ASP A 122 10.67 0.07 4.92
N MET A 123 11.93 0.43 5.02
CA MET A 123 12.56 1.53 4.30
C MET A 123 13.66 0.93 3.44
N SER A 124 13.51 1.02 2.11
CA SER A 124 14.54 0.59 1.18
C SER A 124 15.01 1.75 0.30
N GLY A 125 16.23 2.23 0.56
CA GLY A 125 16.89 3.30 -0.18
C GLY A 125 16.13 4.63 -0.15
N TYR A 126 15.19 4.80 -1.09
CA TYR A 126 14.40 6.02 -1.30
C TYR A 126 12.89 5.79 -1.25
N ALA A 127 12.44 4.59 -0.86
CA ALA A 127 11.03 4.24 -0.79
C ALA A 127 10.65 3.70 0.59
N LEU A 128 9.41 3.99 0.98
CA LEU A 128 8.74 3.40 2.13
C LEU A 128 7.82 2.28 1.63
N GLY A 129 7.86 1.13 2.31
CA GLY A 129 6.99 -0.01 2.08
C GLY A 129 6.20 -0.35 3.33
N ALA A 130 4.96 -0.80 3.14
CA ALA A 130 4.15 -1.34 4.21
C ALA A 130 3.20 -2.43 3.71
N ILE A 131 3.09 -3.52 4.47
CA ILE A 131 2.20 -4.65 4.19
C ILE A 131 1.29 -4.83 5.39
N LEU A 132 -0.02 -4.72 5.17
CA LEU A 132 -1.02 -5.04 6.16
C LEU A 132 -1.42 -6.50 5.96
N THR A 133 -1.25 -7.31 7.00
CA THR A 133 -1.50 -8.75 6.96
C THR A 133 -2.35 -9.18 8.14
N HIS A 134 -2.82 -10.41 8.09
CA HIS A 134 -3.64 -11.01 9.12
C HIS A 134 -3.44 -12.53 9.16
N LYS A 135 -3.79 -13.16 10.29
CA LYS A 135 -3.73 -14.62 10.44
C LYS A 135 -5.13 -15.23 10.40
N ASP A 136 -5.26 -16.36 9.71
CA ASP A 136 -6.49 -17.15 9.75
C ASP A 136 -6.55 -18.08 10.98
N ASP A 137 -7.58 -18.91 11.06
CA ASP A 137 -7.82 -19.84 12.17
C ASP A 137 -6.71 -20.88 12.32
N ASP A 138 -6.08 -21.23 11.21
CA ASP A 138 -4.96 -22.18 11.17
C ASP A 138 -3.62 -21.50 11.47
N GLY A 139 -3.62 -20.19 11.73
CA GLY A 139 -2.44 -19.39 12.01
C GLY A 139 -1.66 -18.99 10.76
N ASN A 140 -2.17 -19.25 9.55
CA ASN A 140 -1.53 -18.86 8.30
C ASN A 140 -1.71 -17.37 8.04
N GLU A 141 -0.62 -16.71 7.68
CA GLU A 141 -0.61 -15.28 7.41
C GLU A 141 -0.97 -14.99 5.94
N TYR A 142 -1.89 -14.04 5.73
CA TYR A 142 -2.29 -13.58 4.42
C TYR A 142 -2.27 -12.05 4.32
N VAL A 143 -2.08 -11.55 3.11
CA VAL A 143 -1.99 -10.11 2.85
C VAL A 143 -3.38 -9.50 2.65
N CYS A 144 -3.68 -8.47 3.43
CA CYS A 144 -4.89 -7.67 3.34
C CYS A 144 -4.69 -6.47 2.40
N ALA A 145 -3.51 -5.84 2.42
CA ALA A 145 -3.18 -4.72 1.54
C ALA A 145 -1.67 -4.44 1.49
N TYR A 146 -1.22 -3.95 0.33
CA TYR A 146 0.10 -3.35 0.15
C TYR A 146 0.03 -1.82 0.10
N ALA A 147 1.07 -1.16 0.59
CA ALA A 147 1.25 0.27 0.45
C ALA A 147 2.73 0.55 0.21
N SER A 148 3.01 1.49 -0.70
CA SER A 148 4.36 2.02 -0.86
C SER A 148 4.30 3.46 -1.35
N ARG A 149 5.35 4.24 -1.05
CA ARG A 149 5.58 5.57 -1.63
C ARG A 149 7.05 5.91 -1.67
N ILE A 150 7.44 6.77 -2.60
CA ILE A 150 8.78 7.39 -2.58
C ILE A 150 8.87 8.44 -1.47
N LEU A 151 10.09 8.65 -0.97
CA LEU A 151 10.41 9.74 -0.06
C LEU A 151 10.19 11.09 -0.76
N LYS A 152 9.67 12.06 -0.01
CA LYS A 152 9.60 13.46 -0.44
C LYS A 152 10.98 14.10 -0.34
N ASN A 153 11.23 15.17 -1.08
CA ASN A 153 12.51 15.88 -1.09
C ASN A 153 13.04 16.21 0.32
N ALA A 154 12.15 16.66 1.22
CA ALA A 154 12.54 16.94 2.60
C ALA A 154 12.94 15.65 3.37
N GLU A 155 12.25 14.54 3.13
CA GLU A 155 12.44 13.25 3.80
C GLU A 155 13.71 12.52 3.32
N ILE A 156 14.21 12.83 2.12
CA ILE A 156 15.48 12.28 1.59
C ILE A 156 16.64 12.63 2.51
N ASN A 157 16.62 13.80 3.13
CA ASN A 157 17.70 14.29 4.00
C ASN A 157 17.59 13.80 5.45
N TYR A 158 16.58 12.99 5.78
CA TYR A 158 16.42 12.47 7.14
C TYR A 158 17.50 11.42 7.44
N GLY A 159 17.87 11.31 8.72
CA GLY A 159 18.74 10.22 9.18
C GLY A 159 18.09 8.85 8.92
N ILE A 160 18.88 7.79 8.84
CA ILE A 160 18.40 6.43 8.56
C ILE A 160 17.29 6.04 9.57
N THR A 161 17.59 6.19 10.86
CA THR A 161 16.66 6.00 11.99
C THR A 161 15.36 6.78 11.84
N GLU A 162 15.43 8.03 11.38
CA GLU A 162 14.24 8.86 11.17
C GLU A 162 13.42 8.40 9.97
N LYS A 163 14.04 7.84 8.93
CA LYS A 163 13.36 7.33 7.74
C LYS A 163 12.62 6.02 8.02
N GLU A 164 13.15 5.15 8.87
CA GLU A 164 12.44 3.95 9.33
C GLU A 164 11.28 4.31 10.24
N CYS A 165 11.49 5.22 11.18
CA CYS A 165 10.41 5.75 12.00
C CYS A 165 9.31 6.39 11.13
N LEU A 166 9.70 7.15 10.11
CA LEU A 166 8.79 7.70 9.11
C LEU A 166 8.00 6.60 8.39
N ALA A 167 8.63 5.47 8.05
CA ALA A 167 7.95 4.34 7.41
C ALA A 167 6.75 3.88 8.23
N VAL A 168 6.94 3.74 9.55
CA VAL A 168 5.89 3.28 10.45
C VAL A 168 4.81 4.33 10.67
N VAL A 169 5.20 5.57 10.97
CA VAL A 169 4.23 6.67 11.17
C VAL A 169 3.38 6.87 9.91
N TRP A 170 4.01 6.78 8.74
CA TRP A 170 3.31 6.85 7.46
C TRP A 170 2.37 5.66 7.26
N ALA A 171 2.83 4.44 7.53
CA ALA A 171 2.02 3.23 7.37
C ALA A 171 0.78 3.23 8.27
N ILE A 172 0.92 3.64 9.54
CA ILE A 172 -0.22 3.76 10.48
C ILE A 172 -1.20 4.83 10.00
N LYS A 173 -0.70 5.98 9.52
CA LYS A 173 -1.55 7.02 8.92
C LYS A 173 -2.31 6.50 7.69
N PHE A 174 -1.63 5.73 6.86
CA PHE A 174 -2.20 5.16 5.65
C PHE A 174 -3.29 4.14 5.96
N TYR A 175 -3.05 3.25 6.92
CA TYR A 175 -3.96 2.19 7.33
C TYR A 175 -4.85 2.58 8.52
N ARG A 176 -5.04 3.89 8.78
CA ARG A 176 -5.86 4.37 9.90
C ARG A 176 -7.25 3.74 9.94
N VAL A 177 -7.89 3.53 8.78
CA VAL A 177 -9.22 2.90 8.69
C VAL A 177 -9.23 1.47 9.24
N TYR A 178 -8.10 0.78 9.22
CA TYR A 178 -7.97 -0.60 9.70
C TYR A 178 -7.45 -0.66 11.14
N LEU A 179 -6.53 0.23 11.52
CA LEU A 179 -5.75 0.12 12.76
C LEU A 179 -6.32 0.94 13.93
N TYR A 180 -7.18 1.92 13.65
CA TYR A 180 -7.70 2.79 14.70
C TYR A 180 -8.72 2.06 15.58
N GLY A 181 -8.49 2.07 16.90
CA GLY A 181 -9.37 1.40 17.88
C GLY A 181 -9.16 -0.11 18.00
N THR A 182 -8.11 -0.67 17.40
CA THR A 182 -7.75 -2.09 17.48
C THR A 182 -6.34 -2.27 17.97
N HIS A 183 -6.06 -3.36 18.69
CA HIS A 183 -4.69 -3.78 18.98
C HIS A 183 -4.04 -4.43 17.74
N PHE A 184 -2.80 -4.08 17.43
CA PHE A 184 -2.06 -4.65 16.30
C PHE A 184 -0.56 -4.79 16.56
N LYS A 185 0.11 -5.59 15.72
CA LYS A 185 1.56 -5.82 15.80
C LYS A 185 2.26 -5.05 14.70
N ILE A 186 3.39 -4.43 15.01
CA ILE A 186 4.28 -3.79 14.03
C ILE A 186 5.53 -4.63 13.92
N ILE A 187 5.80 -5.15 12.72
CA ILE A 187 7.02 -5.89 12.42
C ILE A 187 7.92 -4.98 11.60
N THR A 188 9.07 -4.66 12.18
CA THR A 188 10.11 -3.83 11.57
C THR A 188 11.48 -4.44 11.84
N ASP A 189 12.39 -4.23 10.90
CA ASP A 189 13.77 -4.69 10.93
C ASP A 189 14.67 -3.84 11.82
N HIS A 190 14.15 -2.71 12.31
CA HIS A 190 14.90 -1.81 13.14
C HIS A 190 14.02 -1.39 14.37
N SER A 191 14.64 -1.21 15.54
CA SER A 191 13.98 -1.17 16.86
C SER A 191 13.56 0.24 17.32
N GLU A 192 13.50 1.21 16.41
CA GLU A 192 13.64 2.65 16.69
C GLU A 192 12.35 3.28 17.19
N LEU A 193 11.19 2.65 17.01
CA LEU A 193 9.96 3.15 17.64
C LEU A 193 10.01 3.01 19.16
N ALA A 194 10.66 1.96 19.67
CA ALA A 194 10.87 1.84 21.11
C ALA A 194 11.80 2.95 21.62
N TRP A 195 12.72 3.44 20.77
CA TRP A 195 13.51 4.64 21.05
C TRP A 195 12.65 5.91 21.00
N LEU A 196 11.86 6.12 19.94
CA LEU A 196 10.99 7.30 19.77
C LEU A 196 10.07 7.54 20.98
N MET A 197 9.48 6.48 21.51
CA MET A 197 8.57 6.56 22.66
C MET A 197 9.29 6.88 23.99
N LYS A 198 10.62 6.77 24.03
CA LYS A 198 11.46 6.99 25.21
C LYS A 198 12.32 8.26 25.14
N ILE A 199 12.25 9.02 24.05
CA ILE A 199 13.04 10.25 23.91
C ILE A 199 12.59 11.25 24.97
N VAL A 200 13.54 11.70 25.79
CA VAL A 200 13.42 12.89 26.63
C VAL A 200 13.80 14.07 25.74
N ASP A 201 12.83 14.94 25.43
CA ASP A 201 12.92 16.09 24.52
C ASP A 201 13.07 15.80 23.01
N PRO A 202 12.04 15.22 22.37
CA PRO A 202 12.04 15.02 20.92
C PRO A 202 11.97 16.36 20.16
N THR A 203 12.71 16.46 19.05
CA THR A 203 12.56 17.57 18.09
C THR A 203 11.11 17.69 17.60
N ASP A 204 10.67 18.88 17.17
CA ASP A 204 9.26 19.18 16.78
C ASP A 204 8.58 18.12 15.90
N ARG A 205 9.33 17.47 15.00
CA ARG A 205 8.81 16.39 14.16
C ARG A 205 8.60 15.09 14.94
N LEU A 206 9.60 14.65 15.69
CA LEU A 206 9.55 13.43 16.49
C LEU A 206 8.50 13.54 17.60
N ALA A 207 8.33 14.73 18.19
CA ALA A 207 7.29 15.04 19.17
C ALA A 207 5.89 14.81 18.58
N ARG A 208 5.63 15.37 17.38
CA ARG A 208 4.36 15.19 16.66
C ARG A 208 4.10 13.74 16.27
N TRP A 209 5.14 12.98 15.95
CA TRP A 209 5.00 11.55 15.65
C TRP A 209 4.65 10.76 16.91
N SER A 210 5.34 11.00 18.01
CA SER A 210 5.06 10.36 19.31
C SER A 210 3.62 10.59 19.75
N ILE A 211 3.15 11.84 19.76
CA ILE A 211 1.75 12.20 20.10
C ILE A 211 0.75 11.47 19.19
N TYR A 212 1.03 11.39 17.89
CA TYR A 212 0.14 10.70 16.97
C TYR A 212 0.07 9.19 17.23
N LEU A 213 1.20 8.57 17.57
CA LEU A 213 1.29 7.14 17.84
C LEU A 213 0.64 6.75 19.16
N GLN A 214 0.63 7.64 20.16
CA GLN A 214 -0.05 7.40 21.46
C GLN A 214 -1.57 7.17 21.32
N ALA A 215 -2.18 7.59 20.21
CA ALA A 215 -3.60 7.33 19.94
C ALA A 215 -3.89 5.89 19.46
N TYR A 216 -2.87 5.05 19.32
CA TYR A 216 -2.98 3.68 18.82
C TYR A 216 -2.47 2.68 19.86
N ASP A 217 -3.08 1.50 19.87
CA ASP A 217 -2.67 0.36 20.70
C ASP A 217 -1.89 -0.64 19.82
N PHE A 218 -0.58 -0.75 20.05
CA PHE A 218 0.26 -1.66 19.29
C PHE A 218 1.46 -2.20 20.06
N GLU A 219 1.95 -3.35 19.62
CA GLU A 219 3.23 -3.92 20.04
C GLU A 219 4.26 -3.90 18.89
N ILE A 220 5.53 -3.65 19.22
CA ILE A 220 6.62 -3.63 18.25
C ILE A 220 7.38 -4.96 18.37
N ILE A 221 7.49 -5.66 17.25
CA ILE A 221 8.27 -6.90 17.12
C ILE A 221 9.43 -6.64 16.17
N HIS A 222 10.63 -6.65 16.73
CA HIS A 222 11.85 -6.52 15.95
C HIS A 222 12.19 -7.85 15.26
N ARG A 223 12.30 -7.85 13.92
CA ARG A 223 12.70 -9.02 13.12
C ARG A 223 14.04 -8.74 12.44
N LYS A 224 15.11 -9.43 12.86
CA LYS A 224 16.43 -9.31 12.21
C LYS A 224 16.30 -9.57 10.69
N GLY A 225 16.84 -8.67 9.87
CA GLY A 225 16.68 -8.61 8.40
C GLY A 225 17.13 -9.82 7.56
N LYS A 226 17.39 -11.00 8.14
CA LYS A 226 17.82 -12.22 7.41
C LYS A 226 16.67 -13.13 6.96
N VAL A 227 15.41 -12.74 7.13
CA VAL A 227 14.25 -13.52 6.65
C VAL A 227 13.37 -12.64 5.75
N HIS A 228 13.91 -12.28 4.58
CA HIS A 228 13.19 -11.57 3.51
C HIS A 228 12.40 -12.54 2.62
N SER A 229 11.63 -13.46 3.21
CA SER A 229 10.79 -14.38 2.44
C SER A 229 9.36 -13.88 2.24
N ASN A 230 9.01 -12.69 2.77
CA ASN A 230 7.65 -12.14 2.73
C ASN A 230 7.55 -10.78 2.00
N PHE A 231 8.64 -10.28 1.39
CA PHE A 231 8.65 -9.11 0.52
C PHE A 231 8.68 -9.55 -0.95
#